data_AF-A0A5K0W8D5-F1
#
_entry.id   AF-A0A5K0W8D5-F1
#
_cell.length_a   1.000
_cell.length_b   1.000
_cell.length_c   1.000
_cell.angle_alpha   90.00
_cell.angle_beta   90.00
_cell.angle_gamma   90.00
#
_symmetry.space_group_name_H-M   'P 1'
#
loop_
_entity.id
_entity.type
_entity.pdbx_description
1 polymer ?
#
loop_
_entity_poly.entity_id
_entity_poly.type
_entity_poly.pdbx_seq_one_letter_code
_entity_poly.pdbx_strand_id
1 'polypeptide(L)' 'AGFYLNATQEKWKNWQMYDYVVNELPKLLSDNFQQLDTSRASIFGHSMGGHGALTIYLKNPSSYK' A
#
# COMPACT_ATOMS: atom_id res chain seq x y z
N ALA A 1 11.84 -0.47 5.67
CA ALA A 1 10.70 0.28 5.12
C ALA A 1 11.20 1.11 3.93
N GLY A 2 10.75 0.77 2.73
CA GLY A 2 11.38 1.17 1.47
C GLY A 2 10.76 2.38 0.79
N PHE A 3 10.39 3.43 1.55
CA PHE A 3 9.77 4.64 1.01
C PHE A 3 8.44 4.43 0.24
N TYR A 4 7.80 3.26 0.37
CA TYR A 4 6.53 2.94 -0.28
C TYR A 4 6.55 3.14 -1.80
N LEU A 5 7.68 2.80 -2.42
CA LEU A 5 7.89 2.80 -3.86
C LEU A 5 8.15 1.39 -4.38
N ASN A 6 8.10 1.28 -5.71
CA ASN A 6 8.62 0.16 -6.45
C ASN A 6 9.98 0.55 -7.01
N ALA A 7 11.03 -0.10 -6.53
CA ALA A 7 12.38 0.23 -6.95
C ALA A 7 12.65 -0.25 -8.38
N THR A 8 13.29 0.60 -9.17
CA THR A 8 13.67 0.33 -10.57
C THR A 8 15.14 -0.05 -10.73
N GLN A 9 15.95 0.14 -9.68
CA GLN A 9 17.38 -0.18 -9.69
C GLN A 9 17.58 -1.66 -9.33
N GLU A 10 18.34 -2.39 -10.14
CA GLU A 10 18.49 -3.86 -10.03
C GLU A 10 18.92 -4.33 -8.62
N LYS A 11 19.86 -3.61 -7.99
CA LYS A 11 20.31 -3.90 -6.61
C LYS A 11 19.19 -3.89 -5.57
N TRP A 12 18.07 -3.22 -5.87
CA TRP A 12 16.92 -3.06 -4.98
C TRP A 12 15.65 -3.70 -5.53
N LYS A 13 15.73 -4.60 -6.51
CA LYS A 13 14.55 -5.16 -7.19
C LYS A 13 13.48 -5.77 -6.29
N ASN A 14 13.85 -6.22 -5.08
CA ASN A 14 12.91 -6.78 -4.10
C ASN A 14 12.14 -5.70 -3.31
N TRP A 15 12.46 -4.41 -3.49
CA TRP A 15 11.81 -3.30 -2.80
C TRP A 15 10.59 -2.84 -3.61
N GLN A 16 9.55 -3.68 -3.61
CA GLN A 16 8.26 -3.44 -4.27
C GLN A 16 7.18 -3.09 -3.24
N MET A 17 7.48 -2.13 -2.36
CA MET A 17 6.63 -1.81 -1.21
C MET A 17 5.33 -1.11 -1.61
N TYR A 18 5.31 -0.41 -2.74
CA TYR A 18 4.07 0.17 -3.25
C TYR A 18 3.09 -0.95 -3.64
N ASP A 19 3.53 -1.91 -4.45
CA ASP A 19 2.67 -3.03 -4.88
C ASP A 19 2.24 -3.90 -3.70
N TYR A 20 3.13 -4.14 -2.74
CA TYR A 20 2.79 -4.88 -1.54
C TYR A 20 1.63 -4.23 -0.78
N VAL A 21 1.70 -2.91 -0.53
CA VAL A 21 0.68 -2.20 0.26
C VAL A 21 -0.62 -1.98 -0.54
N VAL A 22 -0.53 -1.73 -1.84
CA VAL A 22 -1.69 -1.37 -2.67
C VAL A 22 -2.43 -2.61 -3.20
N ASN A 23 -1.72 -3.70 -3.50
CA ASN A 23 -2.30 -4.86 -4.19
C ASN A 23 -2.25 -6.13 -3.34
N GLU A 24 -1.05 -6.54 -2.92
CA GLU A 24 -0.87 -7.86 -2.31
C GLU A 24 -1.52 -7.95 -0.93
N LEU A 25 -1.24 -6.97 -0.05
CA LEU A 25 -1.76 -6.96 1.31
C LEU A 25 -3.29 -6.84 1.36
N PRO A 26 -3.96 -5.92 0.64
CA PRO A 26 -5.42 -5.85 0.64
C PRO A 26 -6.07 -7.14 0.12
N LYS A 27 -5.46 -7.79 -0.89
CA LYS A 27 -5.93 -9.08 -1.39
C LYS A 27 -5.80 -10.17 -0.33
N LEU A 28 -4.62 -10.31 0.29
CA LEU A 28 -4.38 -11.27 1.36
C LEU A 28 -5.35 -11.07 2.54
N LEU A 29 -5.61 -9.83 2.92
CA LEU A 29 -6.58 -9.52 3.98
C LEU A 29 -8.00 -9.95 3.59
N SER A 30 -8.42 -9.67 2.35
CA SER A 30 -9.75 -10.05 1.86
C SER A 30 -9.92 -11.58 1.78
N ASP A 31 -8.89 -12.29 1.33
CA ASP A 31 -8.92 -13.74 1.12
C ASP A 31 -8.93 -14.52 2.45
N ASN A 32 -8.28 -13.98 3.50
CA ASN A 32 -8.11 -14.69 4.77
C ASN A 32 -9.02 -14.19 5.90
N PHE A 33 -9.60 -13.00 5.77
CA PHE A 33 -10.44 -12.39 6.80
C PHE A 33 -11.75 -11.87 6.19
N GLN A 34 -12.73 -12.76 6.04
CA GLN A 34 -14.02 -12.45 5.42
C GLN A 34 -14.80 -11.32 6.13
N GLN A 35 -14.51 -11.07 7.41
CA GLN A 35 -15.09 -9.94 8.15
C GLN A 35 -14.51 -8.57 7.77
N LEU A 36 -13.38 -8.51 7.05
CA LEU A 36 -12.77 -7.26 6.61
C LEU A 36 -13.34 -6.85 5.25
N ASP A 37 -13.97 -5.68 5.20
CA ASP A 37 -14.42 -5.06 3.97
C ASP A 37 -13.34 -4.11 3.43
N THR A 38 -12.47 -4.64 2.58
CA THR A 38 -11.38 -3.87 1.98
C THR A 38 -11.84 -2.84 0.94
N SER A 39 -13.12 -2.86 0.53
CA SER A 39 -13.70 -1.81 -0.33
C SER A 39 -14.00 -0.50 0.41
N ARG A 40 -13.92 -0.54 1.76
CA ARG A 40 -14.04 0.61 2.67
C ARG A 40 -12.77 0.77 3.51
N ALA A 41 -11.62 0.79 2.84
CA ALA A 41 -10.33 1.02 3.48
C ALA A 41 -10.02 2.52 3.64
N SER A 42 -9.26 2.86 4.69
CA SER A 42 -8.60 4.16 4.87
C SER A 42 -7.10 3.92 5.07
N ILE A 43 -6.27 4.93 4.82
CA ILE A 43 -4.82 4.83 4.96
C ILE A 43 -4.25 6.05 5.72
N PHE A 44 -3.35 5.79 6.66
CA PHE A 44 -2.68 6.82 7.46
C PHE A 44 -1.25 6.39 7.82
N GLY A 45 -0.42 7.33 8.25
CA GLY A 45 0.94 7.01 8.70
C GLY A 45 1.71 8.20 9.26
N HIS A 46 2.88 7.93 9.83
CA HIS A 46 3.78 8.93 10.43
C HIS A 46 5.09 9.04 9.65
N SER A 47 5.61 10.27 9.46
CA SER A 47 6.89 10.55 8.80
C SER A 47 6.97 9.89 7.41
N MET A 48 7.94 9.01 7.17
CA MET A 48 8.03 8.23 5.93
C MET A 48 6.74 7.41 5.66
N GLY A 49 6.06 6.91 6.70
CA GLY A 49 4.74 6.29 6.59
C GLY A 49 3.64 7.26 6.19
N GLY A 50 3.71 8.52 6.67
CA GLY A 50 2.78 9.58 6.27
C GLY A 50 2.98 9.97 4.80
N HIS A 51 4.23 10.03 4.34
CA HIS A 51 4.56 10.16 2.92
C HIS A 51 3.95 9.02 2.10
N GLY A 52 4.10 7.77 2.55
CA GLY A 52 3.47 6.61 1.91
C GLY A 52 1.95 6.73 1.83
N ALA A 53 1.30 7.04 2.95
CA ALA A 53 -0.15 7.18 3.00
C ALA A 53 -0.67 8.24 2.01
N LEU A 54 -0.07 9.44 2.01
CA LEU A 54 -0.47 10.53 1.11
C LEU A 54 -0.22 10.18 -0.36
N THR A 55 0.95 9.65 -0.70
CA THR A 55 1.29 9.31 -2.09
C THR A 55 0.44 8.17 -2.64
N ILE A 56 0.16 7.15 -1.82
CA ILE A 56 -0.72 6.04 -2.17
C ILE A 56 -2.17 6.52 -2.34
N TYR A 57 -2.68 7.33 -1.40
CA TYR A 57 -4.03 7.90 -1.50
C TYR A 57 -4.23 8.67 -2.81
N LEU A 58 -3.30 9.60 -3.12
CA LEU A 58 -3.42 10.46 -4.31
C LEU A 58 -3.28 9.69 -5.63
N LYS A 59 -2.53 8.58 -5.67
CA LYS A 59 -2.39 7.73 -6.86
C LYS A 59 -3.56 6.74 -7.03
N ASN A 60 -4.33 6.47 -5.97
CA ASN A 60 -5.42 5.49 -5.96
C ASN A 60 -6.71 6.11 -5.37
N PRO A 61 -7.24 7.18 -5.98
CA PRO A 61 -8.30 8.00 -5.38
C PRO A 61 -9.62 7.25 -5.14
N SER A 62 -9.86 6.13 -5.82
CA SER A 62 -11.05 5.29 -5.62
C SER A 62 -10.88 4.21 -4.54
N SER A 63 -9.65 3.93 -4.11
CA SER A 63 -9.34 2.77 -3.28
C SER A 63 -9.44 3.06 -1.78
N TYR A 64 -9.39 4.34 -1.38
CA TYR A 64 -9.38 4.76 0.02
C TYR A 64 -10.40 5.87 0.27
N LYS A 65 -11.12 5.79 1.39
CA LYS A 65 -12.22 6.69 1.76
C LYS A 65 -12.06 7.22 3.19
#